data_AF-A0A5B7H859-F1
#
_entry.id   AF-A0A5B7H859-F1
#
_cell.length_a   1.000
_cell.length_b   1.000
_cell.length_c   1.000
_cell.angle_alpha   90.00
_cell.angle_beta   90.00
_cell.angle_gamma   90.00
#
_symmetry.space_group_name_H-M   'P 1'
#
loop_
_entity.id
_entity.type
_entity.pdbx_description
1 polymer ?
#
loop_
_entity_poly.entity_id
_entity_poly.type
_entity_poly.pdbx_seq_one_letter_code
_entity_poly.pdbx_strand_id
1 'polypeptide(L)'
;MSDSYLVLIPSVPSLMRTIVEITIEQFERNTVLTLRKGVRPDTGKYKLCLVNSVGECEEEADVVILGKPMRPEGPLFPEEIRADHVKLKWKKPKDDGGLPIEGYVIEKMDLDTGAWVPAGEVRP
;
A
#
# COMPACT_ATOMS: atom_id res chain seq x y z
N MET A 1 21.21 34.76 3.25
CA MET A 1 20.20 34.28 2.29
C MET A 1 20.85 33.09 1.58
N SER A 2 20.53 31.87 2.02
CA SER A 2 21.07 30.63 1.44
C SER A 2 19.88 29.89 0.86
N ASP A 3 19.69 30.03 -0.46
CA ASP A 3 18.65 29.32 -1.18
C ASP A 3 19.04 27.83 -1.22
N SER A 4 18.44 27.06 -0.32
CA SER A 4 18.65 25.60 -0.25
C SER A 4 17.58 24.95 -1.12
N TYR A 5 17.99 24.20 -2.13
CA TYR A 5 17.08 23.49 -3.05
C TYR A 5 17.16 21.99 -2.76
N LEU A 6 16.01 21.38 -2.50
CA LEU A 6 15.88 19.92 -2.39
C LEU A 6 15.74 19.33 -3.79
N VAL A 7 16.61 18.39 -4.14
CA VAL A 7 16.50 17.61 -5.37
C VAL A 7 16.39 16.14 -4.98
N LEU A 8 15.21 15.56 -5.16
CA LEU A 8 15.07 14.11 -5.06
C LEU A 8 15.57 13.47 -6.34
N ILE A 9 16.58 12.61 -6.23
CA ILE A 9 17.01 11.76 -7.34
C ILE A 9 16.56 10.34 -7.00
N PRO A 10 15.51 9.80 -7.65
CA PRO A 10 15.18 8.39 -7.48
C PRO A 10 16.37 7.54 -7.97
N SER A 11 16.94 6.72 -7.07
CA SER A 11 17.99 5.76 -7.41
C SER A 11 17.39 4.53 -8.09
N VAL A 12 16.61 4.75 -9.14
CA VAL A 12 16.01 3.68 -9.96
C VAL A 12 16.93 3.47 -11.17
N PRO A 13 17.35 2.23 -11.48
CA PRO A 13 18.08 1.93 -12.69
C PRO A 13 17.32 2.51 -13.89
N SER A 14 18.06 3.17 -14.78
CA SER A 14 17.68 4.20 -15.76
C SER A 14 16.57 3.88 -16.79
N LEU A 15 15.73 2.86 -16.57
CA LEU A 15 14.74 2.39 -17.53
C LEU A 15 13.27 2.42 -17.09
N MET A 16 12.94 2.80 -15.85
CA MET A 16 11.54 2.99 -15.44
C MET A 16 11.35 4.38 -14.82
N ARG A 17 11.01 5.36 -15.66
CA ARG A 17 10.43 6.62 -15.20
C ARG A 17 9.00 6.34 -14.72
N THR A 18 8.81 6.02 -13.44
CA THR A 18 7.48 6.25 -12.87
C THR A 18 7.35 7.72 -12.55
N ILE A 19 6.36 8.38 -13.15
CA ILE A 19 6.06 9.79 -12.94
C ILE A 19 5.24 9.88 -11.64
N VAL A 20 5.91 9.80 -10.49
CA VAL A 20 5.27 10.15 -9.22
C VAL A 20 5.19 11.67 -9.14
N GLU A 21 4.00 12.20 -8.86
CA GLU A 21 3.81 13.64 -8.66
C GLU A 21 4.30 13.99 -7.25
N ILE A 22 5.46 14.63 -7.16
CA ILE A 22 6.08 15.02 -5.88
C ILE A 22 5.79 16.50 -5.62
N THR A 23 5.16 16.80 -4.49
CA THR A 23 5.01 18.17 -3.97
C THR A 23 5.96 18.40 -2.81
N ILE A 24 6.68 19.51 -2.81
CA ILE A 24 7.62 19.90 -1.75
C ILE A 24 7.11 21.19 -1.12
N GLU A 25 6.85 21.15 0.18
CA GLU A 25 6.44 22.30 0.99
C GLU A 25 7.53 22.58 2.03
N GLN A 26 8.13 23.76 1.96
CA GLN A 26 9.17 24.21 2.90
C GLN A 26 8.54 25.11 3.96
N PHE A 27 8.86 24.80 5.22
CA PHE A 27 8.53 25.61 6.39
C PHE A 27 9.83 25.99 7.09
N GLU A 28 9.76 26.88 8.10
CA GLU A 28 10.96 27.40 8.78
C GLU A 28 11.84 26.32 9.42
N ARG A 29 11.27 25.18 9.85
CA ARG A 29 12.00 24.12 10.58
C ARG A 29 11.89 22.74 9.95
N ASN A 30 11.07 22.57 8.93
CA ASN A 30 10.81 21.28 8.33
C ASN A 30 10.47 21.43 6.85
N THR A 31 10.80 20.41 6.08
CA THR A 31 10.33 20.26 4.72
C THR A 31 9.42 19.05 4.66
N VAL A 32 8.23 19.22 4.10
CA VAL A 32 7.27 18.16 3.87
C VAL A 32 7.33 17.76 2.41
N LEU A 33 7.60 16.48 2.16
CA LEU A 33 7.54 15.89 0.83
C LEU A 33 6.29 15.03 0.74
N THR A 34 5.46 15.30 -0.28
CA THR A 34 4.22 14.57 -0.51
C THR A 34 4.30 13.84 -1.85
N LEU A 35 4.28 12.51 -1.79
CA LEU A 35 4.14 11.64 -2.94
C LEU A 35 2.64 11.51 -3.27
N ARG A 36 2.20 12.04 -4.41
CA ARG A 36 0.80 11.96 -4.85
C ARG A 36 0.64 10.87 -5.90
N LYS A 37 -0.50 10.17 -5.84
CA LYS A 37 -0.90 9.13 -6.80
C LYS A 37 0.13 7.98 -6.93
N GLY A 38 0.79 7.61 -5.83
CA GLY A 38 1.73 6.49 -5.82
C GLY A 38 1.05 5.19 -6.24
N VAL A 39 1.71 4.43 -7.10
CA VAL A 39 1.31 3.08 -7.52
C VAL A 39 2.26 2.04 -6.92
N ARG A 40 1.85 0.77 -6.85
CA ARG A 40 2.66 -0.29 -6.22
C ARG A 40 4.10 -0.41 -6.75
N PRO A 41 4.37 -0.25 -8.05
CA PRO A 41 5.75 -0.22 -8.58
C PRO A 41 6.64 0.88 -8.03
N ASP A 42 6.09 1.91 -7.38
CA ASP A 42 6.85 2.99 -6.75
C ASP A 42 7.43 2.60 -5.38
N THR A 43 7.13 1.40 -4.90
CA THR A 43 7.75 0.87 -3.68
C THR A 43 9.24 0.65 -3.90
N GLY A 44 10.09 1.18 -3.03
CA GLY A 44 11.53 1.04 -3.14
C GLY A 44 12.32 1.98 -2.23
N LYS A 45 13.62 2.02 -2.47
CA LYS A 45 14.56 2.90 -1.79
C LYS A 45 14.61 4.26 -2.48
N TYR A 46 14.36 5.31 -1.70
CA TYR A 46 14.44 6.70 -2.14
C TYR A 46 15.64 7.36 -1.48
N LYS A 47 16.45 8.05 -2.28
CA LYS A 47 17.57 8.84 -1.80
C LYS A 47 17.13 10.30 -1.67
N LEU A 48 17.21 10.81 -0.45
CA LEU A 48 16.92 12.18 -0.08
C LEU A 48 18.23 12.97 -0.15
N CYS A 49 18.36 13.87 -1.12
CA CYS A 49 19.53 14.75 -1.24
C CYS A 49 19.13 16.20 -0.90
N LEU A 50 19.68 16.72 0.20
CA LEU A 50 19.56 18.12 0.59
C LEU A 50 20.83 18.86 0.21
N VAL A 51 20.69 19.87 -0.65
CA VAL A 51 21.82 20.70 -1.09
C VAL A 51 21.55 22.15 -0.71
N ASN A 52 22.52 22.78 -0.04
CA ASN A 52 22.54 24.21 0.20
C ASN A 52 23.86 24.81 -0.33
N SER A 53 24.05 26.13 -0.22
CA SER A 53 25.27 26.79 -0.73
C SER A 53 26.56 26.42 0.03
N VAL A 54 26.46 25.65 1.13
CA VAL A 54 27.55 25.30 2.03
C VAL A 54 27.91 23.80 1.94
N GLY A 55 26.96 22.95 1.53
CA GLY A 55 27.20 21.52 1.42
C GLY A 55 25.98 20.71 1.00
N GLU A 56 26.19 19.39 0.93
CA GLU A 56 25.19 18.37 0.61
C GLU A 56 25.05 17.37 1.76
N CYS A 57 23.83 16.87 1.94
CA CYS A 57 23.51 15.79 2.86
C CYS A 57 22.63 14.78 2.12
N GLU A 58 22.93 13.50 2.30
CA GLU A 58 22.23 12.40 1.64
C GLU A 58 21.74 11.40 2.68
N GLU A 59 20.48 10.99 2.57
CA GLU A 59 19.88 9.96 3.41
C GLU A 59 19.03 9.00 2.57
N GLU A 60 18.92 7.75 3.02
CA GLU A 60 18.07 6.75 2.37
C GLU A 60 16.77 6.54 3.16
N ALA A 61 15.65 6.41 2.43
CA ALA A 61 14.35 6.08 2.99
C ALA A 61 13.72 4.92 2.21
N ASP A 62 13.27 3.89 2.93
CA ASP A 62 12.43 2.83 2.37
C ASP A 62 10.97 3.31 2.30
N VAL A 63 10.43 3.41 1.08
CA VAL A 63 9.04 3.81 0.85
C VAL A 63 8.25 2.59 0.40
N VAL A 64 7.19 2.26 1.13
CA VAL A 64 6.26 1.18 0.78
C VAL A 64 4.90 1.79 0.45
N ILE A 65 4.45 1.60 -0.79
CA ILE A 65 3.11 2.01 -1.19
C ILE A 65 2.12 0.91 -0.81
N LEU A 66 1.23 1.26 0.10
CA LEU A 66 0.16 0.37 0.55
C LEU A 66 -1.05 0.46 -0.38
N GLY A 67 -1.66 -0.69 -0.63
CA GLY A 67 -2.89 -0.83 -1.37
C GLY A 67 -3.86 -1.75 -0.63
N LYS A 68 -5.08 -1.86 -1.16
CA LYS A 68 -6.00 -2.89 -0.68
C LYS A 68 -5.50 -4.26 -1.17
N PRO A 69 -5.51 -5.30 -0.31
CA PRO A 69 -5.27 -6.66 -0.77
C PRO A 69 -6.22 -7.00 -1.93
N MET A 70 -5.73 -7.81 -2.86
CA MET A 70 -6.63 -8.38 -3.87
C MET A 70 -7.64 -9.32 -3.23
N ARG A 71 -8.69 -9.65 -3.98
CA ARG A 71 -9.67 -10.66 -3.57
C ARG A 71 -8.95 -11.98 -3.22
N PRO A 72 -9.39 -12.70 -2.17
CA PRO A 72 -8.88 -14.03 -1.89
C PRO A 72 -9.02 -14.94 -3.10
N GLU A 73 -8.06 -15.85 -3.26
CA GLU A 73 -8.06 -16.79 -4.36
C GLU A 73 -8.94 -18.01 -4.06
N GLY A 74 -9.41 -18.66 -5.13
CA GLY A 74 -10.33 -19.78 -5.03
C GLY A 74 -9.77 -21.02 -4.35
N PRO A 75 -10.66 -21.93 -3.93
CA PRO A 75 -12.09 -21.97 -4.26
C PRO A 75 -12.97 -21.08 -3.37
N LEU A 76 -13.63 -20.06 -3.92
CA LEU A 76 -14.57 -19.21 -3.16
C LEU A 76 -15.97 -19.83 -3.03
N PHE A 77 -16.06 -21.14 -3.24
CA PHE A 77 -17.28 -21.91 -3.14
C PHE A 77 -17.27 -22.70 -1.83
N PRO A 78 -18.45 -22.97 -1.26
CA PRO A 78 -18.59 -23.94 -0.19
C PRO A 78 -17.93 -25.27 -0.54
N GLU A 79 -16.99 -25.69 0.30
CA GLU A 79 -16.44 -27.04 0.28
C GLU A 79 -17.50 -28.03 0.78
N GLU A 80 -18.28 -27.60 1.77
CA GLU A 80 -19.35 -28.39 2.37
C GLU A 80 -20.52 -27.50 2.78
N ILE A 81 -21.73 -27.97 2.51
CA ILE A 81 -22.98 -27.32 2.91
C ILE A 81 -23.78 -28.33 3.74
N ARG A 82 -24.03 -28.00 5.00
CA ARG A 82 -24.96 -28.72 5.88
C ARG A 82 -26.12 -27.80 6.27
N ALA A 83 -27.12 -28.37 6.92
CA ALA A 83 -28.30 -27.62 7.37
C ALA A 83 -27.97 -26.55 8.41
N ASP A 84 -26.92 -26.75 9.20
CA ASP A 84 -26.50 -25.92 10.33
C ASP A 84 -25.20 -25.15 10.09
N HIS A 85 -24.38 -25.57 9.14
CA HIS A 85 -23.10 -24.91 8.85
C HIS A 85 -22.66 -25.03 7.39
N VAL A 86 -21.76 -24.13 7.02
CA VAL A 86 -21.10 -24.11 5.71
C VAL A 86 -19.59 -24.04 5.94
N LYS A 87 -18.83 -24.87 5.22
CA LYS A 87 -17.37 -24.85 5.22
C LYS A 87 -16.87 -24.13 3.98
N LEU A 88 -16.08 -23.09 4.18
CA LEU A 88 -15.48 -22.29 3.13
C LEU A 88 -13.96 -22.50 3.15
N LYS A 89 -13.32 -22.54 1.97
CA LYS A 89 -11.88 -22.72 1.85
C LYS A 89 -11.30 -21.85 0.75
N TRP A 90 -10.57 -20.81 1.11
CA TRP A 90 -9.92 -19.93 0.14
C TRP A 90 -8.39 -20.00 0.26
N LYS A 91 -7.71 -19.38 -0.70
CA LYS A 91 -6.27 -19.14 -0.68
C LYS A 91 -6.00 -17.66 -0.44
N LYS A 92 -4.79 -17.36 0.03
CA LYS A 92 -4.31 -15.97 0.13
C LYS A 92 -4.37 -15.30 -1.26
N PRO A 93 -4.70 -14.01 -1.35
CA PRO A 93 -4.67 -13.27 -2.60
C PRO A 93 -3.25 -13.23 -3.17
N LYS A 94 -3.16 -13.06 -4.49
CA LYS A 94 -1.89 -12.90 -5.21
C LYS A 94 -1.08 -11.68 -4.76
N ASP A 95 -1.76 -10.65 -4.30
CA ASP A 95 -1.18 -9.41 -3.78
C ASP A 95 -1.90 -9.06 -2.48
N ASP A 96 -1.13 -8.92 -1.41
CA ASP A 96 -1.58 -8.62 -0.06
C ASP A 96 -1.74 -7.12 0.20
N GLY A 97 -1.51 -6.27 -0.80
CA GLY A 97 -1.61 -4.83 -0.61
C GLY A 97 -0.33 -4.20 -0.06
N GLY A 98 0.75 -4.97 0.11
CA GLY A 98 2.04 -4.47 0.60
C GLY A 98 2.25 -4.66 2.10
N LEU A 99 1.29 -5.29 2.79
CA LEU A 99 1.42 -5.75 4.17
C LEU A 99 0.86 -7.16 4.33
N PRO A 100 1.38 -7.94 5.29
CA PRO A 100 0.81 -9.23 5.61
C PRO A 100 -0.69 -9.13 5.97
N ILE A 101 -1.47 -10.08 5.47
CA ILE A 101 -2.91 -10.13 5.74
C ILE A 101 -3.15 -10.50 7.20
N GLU A 102 -3.84 -9.62 7.92
CA GLU A 102 -4.17 -9.79 9.35
C GLU A 102 -5.40 -10.68 9.59
N GLY A 103 -6.21 -10.93 8.57
CA GLY A 103 -7.38 -11.80 8.68
C GLY A 103 -8.34 -11.69 7.51
N TYR A 104 -9.43 -12.46 7.59
CA TYR A 104 -10.52 -12.47 6.63
C TYR A 104 -11.86 -12.28 7.35
N VAL A 105 -12.70 -11.42 6.80
CA VAL A 105 -14.10 -11.30 7.20
C VAL A 105 -14.96 -12.08 6.21
N ILE A 106 -15.86 -12.90 6.73
CA ILE A 106 -16.82 -13.66 5.95
C ILE A 106 -18.17 -13.00 6.15
N GLU A 107 -18.82 -12.66 5.05
CA GLU A 107 -20.17 -12.11 5.05
C GLU A 107 -21.12 -13.08 4.34
N LYS A 108 -22.39 -13.07 4.76
CA LYS A 108 -23.48 -13.77 4.06
C LYS A 108 -24.53 -12.75 3.65
N MET A 109 -25.17 -12.97 2.51
CA MET A 109 -26.31 -12.16 2.11
C MET A 109 -27.57 -12.64 2.83
N ASP A 110 -28.20 -11.73 3.57
CA ASP A 110 -29.56 -11.90 4.06
C ASP A 110 -30.54 -11.68 2.91
N LEU A 111 -31.33 -12.69 2.59
CA LEU A 111 -32.25 -12.67 1.43
C LEU A 111 -33.49 -11.82 1.69
N ASP A 112 -33.86 -11.62 2.95
CA ASP A 112 -35.06 -10.83 3.31
C ASP A 112 -34.79 -9.34 3.18
N THR A 113 -33.58 -8.91 3.57
CA THR A 113 -33.16 -7.50 3.54
C THR A 113 -32.31 -7.14 2.32
N GLY A 114 -31.73 -8.14 1.63
CA GLY A 114 -30.74 -7.95 0.57
C GLY A 114 -29.38 -7.45 1.06
N ALA A 115 -29.18 -7.36 2.38
CA ALA A 115 -27.96 -6.84 2.97
C ALA A 115 -26.92 -7.94 3.19
N TRP A 116 -25.64 -7.61 3.06
CA TRP A 116 -24.56 -8.47 3.53
C TRP A 116 -24.39 -8.28 5.03
N VAL A 117 -24.39 -9.38 5.77
CA VAL A 117 -24.21 -9.40 7.22
C VAL A 117 -22.98 -10.24 7.59
N PRO A 118 -22.21 -9.86 8.64
CA PRO A 118 -21.08 -10.65 9.10
C PRO A 118 -21.50 -12.08 9.50
N ALA A 119 -20.73 -13.06 9.02
CA ALA A 119 -20.94 -14.49 9.26
C ALA A 119 -19.75 -15.14 9.98
N GLY A 120 -18.56 -14.52 9.96
CA GLY A 120 -17.40 -15.00 10.70
C GLY A 120 -16.14 -14.19 10.43
N GLU A 121 -15.12 -14.39 11.25
CA GLU A 121 -13.79 -13.81 11.11
C GLU A 121 -12.74 -14.92 11.22
N VAL A 122 -11.71 -14.85 10.38
CA VAL A 122 -10.55 -15.74 10.45
C VAL A 122 -9.31 -14.90 10.70
N ARG A 123 -8.61 -15.18 11.79
CA ARG A 123 -7.29 -14.60 12.10
C ARG A 123 -6.20 -15.66 11.82
N PRO A 124 -5.01 -15.25 11.35
CA PRO A 124 -3.89 -16.14 11.06
C PRO A 124 -3.32 -16.84 12.30
#